data_AF-A0A9E0QSN1-F1
#
_entry.id   AF-A0A9E0QSN1-F1
#
_cell.length_a   1.000
_cell.length_b   1.000
_cell.length_c   1.000
_cell.angle_alpha   90.00
_cell.angle_beta   90.00
_cell.angle_gamma   90.00
#
_symmetry.space_group_name_H-M   'P 1'
#
loop_
_entity.id
_entity.type
_entity.pdbx_description
1 polymer ?
#
loop_
_entity_poly.entity_id
_entity_poly.type
_entity_poly.pdbx_seq_one_letter_code
_entity_poly.pdbx_strand_id
1 'polypeptide(L)'
;MTRIVPLLAVAGLLGACVPTDQASLDATPSGFVSFAPVKQDRDGSCIVGFTVTYPEDTSPHKRRITIEEAALGTSTSYDLPIPPLGPSDAFTRQAGMVTFAGLGNATVIDCDSELTRRTLSVGACTDGQCAPARFVPDASLASSGLEGRVQ
;
A
#
# COMPACT_ATOMS: atom_id res chain seq x y z
N MET A 1 27.82 -50.14 50.40
CA MET A 1 28.48 -48.87 50.04
C MET A 1 28.27 -48.67 48.55
N THR A 2 27.33 -47.80 48.17
CA THR A 2 26.90 -47.62 46.77
C THR A 2 26.83 -46.12 46.52
N ARG A 3 27.58 -45.65 45.52
CA ARG A 3 27.73 -44.23 45.16
C ARG A 3 26.46 -43.73 44.46
N ILE A 4 25.95 -42.57 44.87
CA ILE A 4 24.88 -41.85 44.18
C ILE A 4 25.49 -40.59 43.55
N VAL A 5 25.33 -40.50 42.23
CA VAL A 5 25.73 -39.37 41.37
C VAL A 5 24.59 -38.35 41.37
N PRO A 6 24.80 -37.05 41.68
CA PRO A 6 23.78 -36.04 41.44
C PRO A 6 23.89 -35.55 39.99
N LEU A 7 22.81 -35.76 39.23
CA LEU A 7 22.57 -35.16 37.92
C LEU A 7 22.32 -33.65 38.04
N LEU A 8 23.01 -32.87 37.22
CA LEU A 8 22.75 -31.45 36.99
C LEU A 8 21.37 -31.24 36.37
N ALA A 9 20.53 -30.43 37.01
CA ALA A 9 19.34 -29.85 36.39
C ALA A 9 19.69 -28.46 35.84
N VAL A 10 19.87 -28.37 34.53
CA VAL A 10 19.95 -27.10 33.79
C VAL A 10 18.52 -26.57 33.64
N ALA A 11 18.16 -25.57 34.44
CA ALA A 11 16.93 -24.81 34.24
C ALA A 11 17.14 -23.85 33.05
N GLY A 12 16.58 -24.22 31.89
CA GLY A 12 16.51 -23.35 30.73
C GLY A 12 15.63 -22.13 31.03
N LEU A 13 16.22 -20.94 30.96
CA LEU A 13 15.50 -19.67 30.88
C LEU A 13 14.79 -19.63 29.52
N LEU A 14 13.50 -19.97 29.53
CA LEU A 14 12.58 -19.64 28.44
C LEU A 14 12.48 -18.12 28.37
N GLY A 15 13.23 -17.52 27.44
CA GLY A 15 13.03 -16.14 27.04
C GLY A 15 11.60 -16.00 26.54
N ALA A 16 10.77 -15.33 27.34
CA ALA A 16 9.41 -14.98 26.97
C ALA A 16 9.46 -14.14 25.69
N CYS A 17 8.89 -14.66 24.60
CA CYS A 17 8.46 -13.84 23.48
C CYS A 17 7.39 -12.88 24.02
N VAL A 18 7.78 -11.64 24.28
CA VAL A 18 6.81 -10.57 24.49
C VAL A 18 6.22 -10.25 23.11
N PRO A 19 4.89 -10.34 22.93
CA PRO A 19 4.26 -9.85 21.72
C PRO A 19 4.51 -8.34 21.61
N THR A 20 5.20 -7.92 20.56
CA THR A 20 5.42 -6.51 20.21
C THR A 20 4.11 -5.87 19.73
N ASP A 21 3.13 -5.73 20.61
CA ASP A 21 1.83 -5.12 20.33
C ASP A 21 1.64 -3.75 21.03
N GLN A 22 2.72 -3.15 21.54
CA GLN A 22 2.68 -1.87 22.26
C GLN A 22 3.74 -0.86 21.79
N ALA A 23 4.05 -0.85 20.49
CA ALA A 23 4.67 0.33 19.90
C ALA A 23 3.57 1.38 19.64
N SER A 24 3.40 2.29 20.60
CA SER A 24 2.77 3.62 20.53
C SER A 24 1.58 3.82 19.59
N LEU A 25 0.40 3.92 20.19
CA LEU A 25 -0.82 4.49 19.60
C LEU A 25 -0.83 6.04 19.56
N ASP A 26 0.26 6.71 19.95
CA ASP A 26 0.35 8.18 20.04
C ASP A 26 1.33 8.85 19.06
N ALA A 27 1.93 8.07 18.14
CA ALA A 27 2.56 8.68 16.97
C ALA A 27 1.48 8.83 15.90
N THR A 28 1.23 10.07 15.42
CA THR A 28 0.54 10.28 14.14
C THR A 28 1.15 9.30 13.16
N PRO A 29 0.39 8.35 12.62
CA PRO A 29 1.01 7.16 12.07
C PRO A 29 1.65 7.48 10.73
N SER A 30 2.92 7.83 10.77
CA SER A 30 3.85 7.79 9.66
C SER A 30 3.88 6.35 9.16
N GLY A 31 3.05 6.02 8.17
CA GLY A 31 2.98 4.67 7.62
C GLY A 31 1.64 4.23 7.04
N PHE A 32 0.59 5.04 7.04
CA PHE A 32 -0.63 4.69 6.31
C PHE A 32 -0.51 5.02 4.83
N VAL A 33 -0.67 4.00 4.00
CA VAL A 33 -0.81 4.15 2.55
C VAL A 33 -2.23 3.72 2.19
N SER A 34 -3.04 4.67 1.76
CA SER A 34 -4.41 4.40 1.33
C SER A 34 -4.44 4.06 -0.15
N PHE A 35 -5.23 3.06 -0.54
CA PHE A 35 -5.41 2.67 -1.94
C PHE A 35 -6.88 2.52 -2.28
N ALA A 36 -7.24 2.97 -3.48
CA ALA A 36 -8.59 2.85 -4.00
C ALA A 36 -8.57 2.56 -5.50
N PRO A 37 -9.23 1.48 -5.97
CA PRO A 37 -9.57 1.39 -7.38
C PRO A 37 -10.58 2.49 -7.75
N VAL A 38 -10.41 3.08 -8.93
CA VAL A 38 -11.29 4.12 -9.48
C VAL A 38 -11.99 3.55 -10.71
N LYS A 39 -13.28 3.80 -10.86
CA LYS A 39 -14.05 3.45 -12.05
C LYS A 39 -14.91 4.65 -12.45
N GLN A 40 -14.88 5.00 -13.73
CA GLN A 40 -15.75 5.99 -14.35
C GLN A 40 -16.62 5.30 -15.40
N ASP A 41 -17.91 5.19 -15.11
CA ASP A 41 -18.88 4.58 -16.02
C ASP A 41 -19.18 5.49 -17.23
N ARG A 42 -19.38 4.85 -18.38
CA ARG A 42 -19.77 5.44 -19.67
C ARG A 42 -20.84 4.56 -20.31
N ASP A 43 -21.49 5.06 -21.35
CA ASP A 43 -22.47 4.23 -22.07
C ASP A 43 -21.75 3.04 -22.73
N GLY A 44 -22.16 1.81 -22.37
CA GLY A 44 -21.56 0.55 -22.82
C GLY A 44 -20.12 0.26 -22.40
N SER A 45 -19.50 1.08 -21.53
CA SER A 45 -18.09 0.88 -21.13
C SER A 45 -17.74 1.62 -19.83
N CYS A 46 -16.52 1.42 -19.32
CA CYS A 46 -15.95 2.28 -18.28
C CYS A 46 -14.47 2.49 -18.48
N ILE A 47 -13.99 3.60 -17.93
CA ILE A 47 -12.57 3.83 -17.67
C ILE A 47 -12.27 3.38 -16.25
N VAL A 48 -11.12 2.74 -16.08
CA VAL A 48 -10.69 2.18 -14.80
C VAL A 48 -9.27 2.61 -14.47
N GLY A 49 -9.04 2.95 -13.22
CA GLY A 49 -7.76 3.44 -12.70
C GLY A 49 -7.63 3.17 -11.21
N PHE A 50 -6.76 3.93 -10.54
CA PHE A 50 -6.55 3.82 -9.11
C PHE A 50 -6.04 5.12 -8.51
N THR A 51 -6.16 5.22 -7.18
CA THR A 51 -5.59 6.30 -6.38
C THR A 51 -4.79 5.71 -5.23
N VAL A 52 -3.61 6.27 -4.97
CA VAL A 52 -2.75 5.92 -3.83
C VAL A 52 -2.44 7.20 -3.07
N THR A 53 -2.64 7.21 -1.76
CA THR A 53 -2.33 8.37 -0.90
C THR A 53 -1.35 7.97 0.20
N TYR A 54 -0.30 8.78 0.41
CA TYR A 54 0.75 8.55 1.39
C TYR A 54 1.27 9.88 1.98
N PRO A 55 1.84 9.90 3.20
CA PRO A 55 2.43 11.11 3.77
C PRO A 55 3.56 11.69 2.90
N GLU A 56 3.63 13.01 2.76
CA GLU A 56 4.68 13.69 1.97
C GLU A 56 6.07 13.48 2.59
N ASP A 57 6.14 13.51 3.92
CA ASP A 57 7.36 13.25 4.69
C ASP A 57 7.62 11.74 4.92
N THR A 58 7.11 10.87 4.04
CA THR A 58 7.41 9.43 4.09
C THR A 58 8.89 9.22 3.79
N SER A 59 9.72 9.24 4.84
CA SER A 59 11.18 9.16 4.74
C SER A 59 11.77 8.19 5.77
N PRO A 60 12.71 7.30 5.39
CA PRO A 60 12.94 6.70 4.08
C PRO A 60 12.49 5.24 4.13
N HIS A 61 11.32 4.95 3.58
CA HIS A 61 10.89 3.56 3.40
C HIS A 61 10.64 3.36 1.91
N LYS A 62 11.73 3.17 1.15
CA LYS A 62 11.64 2.75 -0.25
C LYS A 62 11.00 1.36 -0.24
N ARG A 63 9.69 1.32 -0.35
CA ARG A 63 8.91 0.08 -0.38
C ARG A 63 8.32 -0.05 -1.75
N ARG A 64 8.46 -1.23 -2.33
CA ARG A 64 7.86 -1.52 -3.61
C ARG A 64 6.38 -1.79 -3.41
N ILE A 65 5.53 -1.06 -4.11
CA ILE A 65 4.14 -1.41 -4.32
C ILE A 65 3.96 -1.89 -5.75
N THR A 66 3.08 -2.86 -5.94
CA THR A 66 2.78 -3.43 -7.24
C THR A 66 1.27 -3.36 -7.45
N ILE A 67 0.86 -2.82 -8.58
CA ILE A 67 -0.54 -2.66 -8.95
C ILE A 67 -0.81 -3.54 -10.16
N GLU A 68 -1.83 -4.39 -10.05
CA GLU A 68 -2.25 -5.27 -11.13
C GLU A 68 -3.43 -4.65 -11.88
N GLU A 69 -3.32 -4.60 -13.21
CA GLU A 69 -4.30 -3.99 -14.11
C GLU A 69 -4.83 -5.04 -15.10
N ALA A 70 -5.85 -5.79 -14.66
CA ALA A 70 -6.39 -6.93 -15.41
C ALA A 70 -6.83 -6.56 -16.84
N ALA A 71 -7.46 -5.39 -17.03
CA ALA A 71 -7.88 -4.89 -18.34
C ALA A 71 -6.73 -4.75 -19.37
N LEU A 72 -5.50 -4.51 -18.91
CA LEU A 72 -4.32 -4.36 -19.76
C LEU A 72 -3.44 -5.62 -19.77
N GLY A 73 -3.70 -6.57 -18.87
CA GLY A 73 -2.82 -7.72 -18.65
C GLY A 73 -1.43 -7.31 -18.12
N THR A 74 -1.33 -6.15 -17.47
CA THR A 74 -0.06 -5.58 -16.98
C THR A 74 0.00 -5.51 -15.47
N SER A 75 1.22 -5.49 -14.94
CA SER A 75 1.50 -5.22 -13.55
C SER A 75 2.59 -4.14 -13.48
N THR A 76 2.30 -3.06 -12.77
CA THR A 76 3.18 -1.91 -12.66
C THR A 76 3.66 -1.75 -11.24
N SER A 77 4.98 -1.59 -11.06
CA SER A 77 5.60 -1.45 -9.74
C SER A 77 6.18 -0.07 -9.53
N TYR A 78 5.98 0.48 -8.34
CA TYR A 78 6.48 1.79 -7.92
C TYR A 78 7.21 1.65 -6.59
N ASP A 79 8.33 2.34 -6.44
CA ASP A 79 8.97 2.51 -5.14
C ASP A 79 8.35 3.75 -4.47
N LEU A 80 7.97 3.66 -3.18
CA LEU A 80 7.49 4.81 -2.43
C LEU A 80 8.65 5.73 -1.96
N PRO A 81 8.48 7.06 -1.95
CA PRO A 81 7.37 7.80 -2.56
C PRO A 81 7.37 7.63 -4.08
N ILE A 82 6.17 7.48 -4.67
CA ILE A 82 6.02 7.25 -6.12
C ILE A 82 6.72 8.40 -6.83
N PRO A 83 7.73 8.13 -7.69
CA PRO A 83 8.40 9.20 -8.41
C PRO A 83 7.37 9.94 -9.26
N PRO A 84 7.51 11.25 -9.47
CA PRO A 84 6.63 12.01 -10.34
C PRO A 84 6.79 11.53 -11.80
N LEU A 85 6.11 10.45 -12.13
CA LEU A 85 6.04 9.84 -13.45
C LEU A 85 4.69 10.22 -14.04
N GLY A 86 4.70 11.19 -14.96
CA GLY A 86 3.49 11.70 -15.58
C GLY A 86 3.29 13.21 -15.38
N PRO A 87 2.18 13.76 -15.87
CA PRO A 87 1.87 15.17 -15.75
C PRO A 87 1.58 15.58 -14.29
N SER A 88 1.82 16.84 -13.94
CA SER A 88 1.75 17.32 -12.55
C SER A 88 0.37 17.16 -11.91
N ASP A 89 -0.70 17.12 -12.71
CA ASP A 89 -2.08 16.92 -12.28
C ASP A 89 -2.37 15.49 -11.78
N ALA A 90 -1.50 14.51 -12.07
CA ALA A 90 -1.60 13.17 -11.51
C ALA A 90 -1.24 13.11 -10.02
N PHE A 91 -0.65 14.19 -9.48
CA PHE A 91 -0.23 14.29 -8.08
C PHE A 91 -0.93 15.46 -7.40
N THR A 92 -1.74 15.17 -6.38
CA THR A 92 -2.36 16.19 -5.51
C THR A 92 -1.66 16.19 -4.16
N ARG A 93 -1.41 17.37 -3.60
CA ARG A 93 -0.82 17.53 -2.26
C ARG A 93 -1.80 18.27 -1.36
N GLN A 94 -2.10 17.69 -0.20
CA GLN A 94 -3.00 18.30 0.76
C GLN A 94 -2.68 17.83 2.18
N ALA A 95 -2.61 18.77 3.12
CA ALA A 95 -2.44 18.50 4.55
C ALA A 95 -1.26 17.55 4.89
N GLY A 96 -0.13 17.68 4.18
CA GLY A 96 1.05 16.83 4.39
C GLY A 96 0.92 15.41 3.81
N MET A 97 -0.09 15.16 2.96
CA MET A 97 -0.27 13.93 2.21
C MET A 97 -0.09 14.20 0.70
N VAL A 98 0.44 13.20 0.00
CA VAL A 98 0.54 13.14 -1.46
C VAL A 98 -0.42 12.06 -1.94
N THR A 99 -1.29 12.44 -2.87
CA THR A 99 -2.21 11.55 -3.57
C THR A 99 -1.79 11.44 -5.02
N PHE A 100 -1.48 10.22 -5.45
CA PHE A 100 -1.24 9.88 -6.85
C PHE A 100 -2.50 9.25 -7.46
N ALA A 101 -2.99 9.81 -8.56
CA ALA A 101 -4.10 9.27 -9.35
C ALA A 101 -3.58 8.71 -10.67
N GLY A 102 -3.45 7.39 -10.75
CA GLY A 102 -3.20 6.66 -11.98
C GLY A 102 -4.52 6.37 -12.66
N LEU A 103 -5.07 7.33 -13.41
CA LEU A 103 -6.20 7.01 -14.29
C LEU A 103 -5.66 6.09 -15.40
N GLY A 104 -6.00 4.81 -15.30
CA GLY A 104 -5.59 3.81 -16.25
C GLY A 104 -6.11 4.18 -17.64
N ASN A 105 -5.26 3.95 -18.63
CA ASN A 105 -5.51 4.17 -20.05
C ASN A 105 -6.42 3.08 -20.65
N ALA A 106 -7.05 2.26 -19.81
CA ALA A 106 -7.88 1.13 -20.21
C ALA A 106 -9.36 1.52 -20.24
N THR A 107 -9.99 1.34 -21.39
CA THR A 107 -11.45 1.30 -21.53
C THR A 107 -11.89 -0.16 -21.52
N VAL A 108 -12.83 -0.51 -20.64
CA VAL A 108 -13.39 -1.87 -20.49
C VAL A 108 -14.84 -1.85 -20.98
N ILE A 109 -15.18 -2.74 -21.92
CA ILE A 109 -16.54 -2.90 -22.44
C ILE A 109 -17.39 -3.62 -21.38
N ASP A 110 -18.65 -3.19 -21.24
CA ASP A 110 -19.64 -3.75 -20.28
C ASP A 110 -19.20 -3.77 -18.81
N CYS A 111 -18.10 -3.07 -18.48
CA CYS A 111 -17.53 -2.99 -17.15
C CYS A 111 -17.37 -4.34 -16.44
N ASP A 112 -16.87 -5.33 -17.19
CA ASP A 112 -16.58 -6.67 -16.67
C ASP A 112 -15.87 -6.61 -15.30
N SER A 113 -16.42 -7.29 -14.29
CA SER A 113 -15.94 -7.18 -12.91
C SER A 113 -14.52 -7.69 -12.71
N GLU A 114 -14.10 -8.68 -13.50
CA GLU A 114 -12.74 -9.23 -13.43
C GLU A 114 -11.75 -8.26 -14.09
N LEU A 115 -12.10 -7.71 -15.25
CA LEU A 115 -11.24 -6.74 -15.94
C LEU A 115 -11.19 -5.38 -15.24
N THR A 116 -12.23 -4.99 -14.49
CA THR A 116 -12.29 -3.73 -13.74
C THR A 116 -11.65 -3.81 -12.36
N ARG A 117 -11.36 -5.01 -11.83
CA ARG A 117 -10.63 -5.16 -10.56
C ARG A 117 -9.20 -4.60 -10.64
N ARG A 118 -8.76 -3.93 -9.58
CA ARG A 118 -7.35 -3.61 -9.32
C ARG A 118 -6.98 -4.05 -7.92
N THR A 119 -5.78 -4.61 -7.81
CA THR A 119 -5.22 -5.14 -6.56
C THR A 119 -3.89 -4.46 -6.32
N LEU A 120 -3.70 -4.03 -5.06
CA LEU A 120 -2.43 -3.53 -4.57
C LEU A 120 -1.73 -4.67 -3.82
N SER A 121 -0.51 -4.97 -4.25
CA SER A 121 0.39 -5.89 -3.58
C SER A 121 1.56 -5.13 -2.98
N VAL A 122 1.92 -5.48 -1.74
CA VAL A 122 3.00 -4.84 -1.00
C VAL A 122 4.25 -5.70 -1.12
N GLY A 123 5.25 -5.18 -1.80
CA GLY A 123 6.54 -5.82 -2.00
C GLY A 123 7.54 -5.55 -0.87
N ALA A 124 8.76 -6.04 -1.07
CA ALA A 124 9.86 -5.88 -0.13
C ALA A 124 10.28 -4.41 0.04
N CYS A 125 11.01 -4.17 1.13
CA CYS A 125 11.81 -2.96 1.27
C CYS A 125 12.92 -2.98 0.21
N THR A 126 13.05 -1.90 -0.56
CA THR A 126 14.03 -1.76 -1.63
C THR A 126 15.28 -0.98 -1.19
N ASP A 127 15.25 -0.33 -0.03
CA ASP A 127 16.40 0.34 0.58
C ASP A 127 16.20 0.61 2.08
N GLY A 128 17.26 0.50 2.87
CA GLY A 128 17.25 0.75 4.32
C GLY A 128 16.40 -0.22 5.15
N GLN A 129 16.00 0.23 6.35
CA GLN A 129 15.02 -0.46 7.20
C GLN A 129 13.66 0.20 7.01
N CYS A 130 12.69 -0.56 6.49
CA CYS A 130 11.33 -0.08 6.33
C CYS A 130 10.47 -0.46 7.54
N ALA A 131 9.93 0.53 8.27
CA ALA A 131 8.92 0.26 9.28
C ALA A 131 7.67 -0.42 8.64
N PRO A 132 6.82 -1.09 9.42
CA PRO A 132 5.57 -1.64 8.90
C PRO A 132 4.65 -0.52 8.40
N ALA A 133 4.52 -0.36 7.09
CA ALA A 133 3.45 0.44 6.50
C ALA A 133 2.12 -0.32 6.57
N ARG A 134 1.05 0.38 6.95
CA ARG A 134 -0.31 -0.15 6.97
C ARG A 134 -1.02 0.29 5.69
N PHE A 135 -1.46 -0.68 4.90
CA PHE A 135 -2.18 -0.42 3.67
C PHE A 135 -3.67 -0.55 3.95
N VAL A 136 -4.41 0.51 3.69
CA VAL A 136 -5.85 0.58 3.97
C VAL A 136 -6.62 0.80 2.67
N PRO A 137 -7.63 -0.03 2.36
CA PRO A 137 -8.59 0.30 1.32
C PRO A 137 -9.35 1.56 1.73
N ASP A 138 -9.42 2.56 0.86
CA ASP A 138 -10.11 3.82 1.14
C ASP A 138 -11.01 4.23 -0.03
N ALA A 139 -12.28 3.83 0.02
CA ALA A 139 -13.23 4.13 -1.04
C ALA A 139 -13.46 5.64 -1.25
N SER A 140 -13.14 6.51 -0.27
CA SER A 140 -13.30 7.96 -0.42
C SER A 140 -12.31 8.57 -1.42
N LEU A 141 -11.16 7.91 -1.62
CA LEU A 141 -10.20 8.31 -2.64
C LEU A 141 -10.69 8.01 -4.07
N ALA A 142 -11.63 7.08 -4.24
CA ALA A 142 -12.17 6.75 -5.55
C ALA A 142 -12.89 7.96 -6.18
N SER A 143 -13.48 8.83 -5.36
CA SER A 143 -14.05 10.12 -5.78
C SER A 143 -13.00 11.20 -6.04
N SER A 144 -11.92 11.24 -5.25
CA SER A 144 -10.85 12.25 -5.39
C SER A 144 -10.10 12.15 -6.72
N GLY A 145 -9.96 10.95 -7.28
CA GLY A 145 -9.36 10.74 -8.60
C GLY A 145 -10.20 11.27 -9.78
N LEU A 146 -11.47 11.65 -9.54
CA LEU A 146 -12.40 12.15 -10.58
C LEU A 146 -12.55 13.68 -10.55
N GLU A 147 -12.29 14.34 -9.40
CA GLU A 147 -12.51 15.78 -9.22
C GLU A 147 -11.40 16.69 -9.81
N GLY A 148 -10.31 16.11 -10.32
CA GLY A 148 -9.20 16.84 -10.97
C GLY A 148 -9.26 16.93 -12.50
N ARG A 149 -10.23 16.26 -13.16
CA ARG A 149 -10.29 16.16 -14.63
C ARG A 149 -11.68 16.36 -15.20
N VAL A 150 -12.37 17.41 -14.74
CA VAL A 150 -13.41 18.02 -15.58
C VAL A 150 -12.68 18.88 -16.62
N GLN A 151 -12.45 18.30 -17.80
CA GLN A 151 -12.59 18.94 -19.11
C GLN A 151 -12.54 17.88 -20.22
#